data_AF-A0AAD7AN19-F1
#
_entry.id   AF-A0AAD7AN19-F1
#
_cell.length_a   1.000
_cell.length_b   1.000
_cell.length_c   1.000
_cell.angle_alpha   90.00
_cell.angle_beta   90.00
_cell.angle_gamma   90.00
#
_symmetry.space_group_name_H-M   'P 1'
#
loop_
_entity.id
_entity.type
_entity.pdbx_description
1 polymer ?
#
loop_
_entity_poly.entity_id
_entity_poly.type
_entity_poly.pdbx_seq_one_letter_code
_entity_poly.pdbx_strand_id
1 'polypeptide(L)'
;CRRCIKADKFISIPIYSWANGCWLGDIPPELSSLSYAEELVIARAHTTKCWAKINSSTSGNVCIHPHKISKLATVLPRPMSELYDEIVIIFVSEDQQATADMFRRTPFLVRRGYILRVLVWLKANNLLYHDIEIDMDALAEYPVDD
;
A
#
# COMPACT_ATOMS: atom_id res chain seq x y z
N CYS A 1 -16.72 -10.86 17.58
CA CYS A 1 -16.22 -11.83 18.58
C CYS A 1 -17.28 -12.25 19.63
N ARG A 2 -18.06 -11.32 20.23
CA ARG A 2 -19.03 -11.66 21.31
C ARG A 2 -20.09 -12.73 20.99
N ARG A 3 -20.43 -12.94 19.71
CA ARG A 3 -21.36 -14.02 19.28
C ARG A 3 -20.70 -15.41 19.23
N CYS A 4 -19.38 -15.47 19.23
CA CYS A 4 -18.59 -16.70 19.05
C CYS A 4 -17.97 -17.19 20.37
N ILE A 5 -18.08 -16.41 21.46
CA ILE A 5 -17.51 -16.72 22.78
C ILE A 5 -18.63 -16.71 23.82
N LYS A 6 -18.74 -17.76 24.62
CA LYS A 6 -19.66 -17.86 25.76
C LYS A 6 -18.92 -18.47 26.95
N ALA A 7 -19.01 -17.82 28.11
CA ALA A 7 -18.29 -18.24 29.33
C ALA A 7 -16.79 -18.53 29.08
N ASP A 8 -16.13 -17.61 28.36
CA ASP A 8 -14.71 -17.68 28.02
C ASP A 8 -14.29 -18.89 27.16
N LYS A 9 -15.25 -19.53 26.49
CA LYS A 9 -15.02 -20.62 25.53
C LYS A 9 -15.55 -20.25 24.16
N PHE A 10 -14.80 -20.61 23.11
CA PHE A 10 -15.28 -20.50 21.74
C PHE A 10 -16.38 -21.53 21.49
N ILE A 11 -17.58 -21.07 21.14
CA ILE A 11 -18.72 -21.92 20.76
C ILE A 11 -18.82 -22.09 19.24
N SER A 12 -18.19 -21.20 18.48
CA SER A 12 -18.06 -21.27 17.03
C SER A 12 -16.79 -20.54 16.59
N ILE A 13 -16.25 -20.95 15.45
CA ILE A 13 -15.05 -20.32 14.88
C ILE A 13 -15.47 -18.97 14.28
N PRO A 14 -14.96 -17.83 14.77
CA PRO A 14 -15.29 -16.53 14.19
C PRO A 14 -14.91 -16.49 12.70
N ILE A 15 -15.78 -15.91 11.86
CA ILE A 15 -15.59 -15.85 10.40
C ILE A 15 -14.19 -15.34 10.01
N TYR A 16 -13.68 -14.32 10.71
CA TYR A 16 -12.37 -13.72 10.46
C TYR A 16 -11.24 -14.26 11.35
N SER A 17 -11.42 -15.43 11.96
CA SER A 17 -10.34 -16.05 12.75
C SER A 17 -9.30 -16.71 11.86
N TRP A 18 -8.06 -16.80 12.34
CA TRP A 18 -6.95 -17.47 11.65
C TRP A 18 -7.26 -18.93 11.29
N ALA A 19 -8.08 -19.61 12.11
CA ALA A 19 -8.49 -20.99 11.88
C ALA A 19 -9.34 -21.19 10.60
N ASN A 20 -9.91 -20.12 10.03
CA ASN A 20 -10.68 -20.18 8.77
C ASN A 20 -9.81 -20.01 7.52
N GLY A 21 -8.54 -20.44 7.56
CA GLY A 21 -7.61 -20.23 6.45
C GLY A 21 -7.23 -18.76 6.25
N CYS A 22 -7.50 -17.89 7.22
CA CYS A 22 -7.04 -16.50 7.23
C CYS A 22 -5.59 -16.35 7.71
N TRP A 23 -4.96 -17.43 8.17
CA TRP A 23 -3.53 -17.44 8.49
C TRP A 23 -2.72 -17.65 7.21
N LEU A 24 -1.95 -16.63 6.83
CA LEU A 24 -1.11 -16.63 5.62
C LEU A 24 0.34 -17.05 5.90
N GLY A 25 0.68 -17.34 7.16
CA GLY A 25 2.06 -17.59 7.58
C GLY A 25 2.80 -16.31 7.97
N ASP A 26 4.11 -16.45 8.16
CA ASP A 26 4.99 -15.31 8.45
C ASP A 26 5.14 -14.43 7.21
N ILE A 27 5.23 -13.12 7.45
CA ILE A 27 5.44 -12.15 6.36
C ILE A 27 6.89 -12.27 5.88
N PRO A 28 7.14 -12.49 4.58
CA PRO A 28 8.48 -12.55 4.02
C PRO A 28 9.28 -11.27 4.31
N PRO A 29 10.60 -11.36 4.55
CA PRO A 29 11.44 -10.19 4.83
C PRO A 29 11.31 -9.08 3.77
N GLU A 30 11.17 -9.46 2.51
CA GLU A 30 11.00 -8.54 1.38
C GLU A 30 9.71 -7.73 1.47
N LEU A 31 8.65 -8.29 2.06
CA LEU A 31 7.36 -7.62 2.23
C LEU A 31 7.21 -6.93 3.59
N SER A 32 8.06 -7.28 4.57
CA SER A 32 7.91 -6.87 5.97
C SER A 32 7.92 -5.36 6.22
N SER A 33 8.56 -4.59 5.35
CA SER A 33 8.73 -3.13 5.51
C SER A 33 8.06 -2.30 4.40
N LEU A 34 7.07 -2.85 3.70
CA LEU A 34 6.28 -2.13 2.70
C LEU A 34 5.54 -0.94 3.31
N SER A 35 5.75 0.25 2.74
CA SER A 35 4.93 1.42 3.05
C SER A 35 3.61 1.36 2.30
N TYR A 36 2.60 2.10 2.77
CA TYR A 36 1.30 2.15 2.09
C TYR A 36 1.41 2.67 0.65
N ALA A 37 2.27 3.66 0.38
CA ALA A 37 2.49 4.11 -0.99
C ALA A 37 3.21 3.08 -1.85
N GLU A 38 4.17 2.35 -1.29
CA GLU A 38 4.85 1.27 -2.01
C GLU A 38 3.89 0.13 -2.35
N GLU A 39 3.00 -0.24 -1.43
CA GLU A 39 1.93 -1.22 -1.69
C GLU A 39 1.06 -0.80 -2.88
N LEU A 40 0.71 0.48 -2.96
CA LEU A 40 -0.08 1.01 -4.07
C LEU A 40 0.72 0.96 -5.38
N VAL A 41 1.98 1.38 -5.37
CA VAL A 41 2.85 1.36 -6.56
C VAL A 41 2.97 -0.04 -7.17
N ILE A 42 3.02 -1.09 -6.33
CA ILE A 42 3.14 -2.49 -6.75
C ILE A 42 1.79 -3.21 -6.85
N ALA A 43 0.66 -2.54 -6.60
CA ALA A 43 -0.65 -3.18 -6.64
C ALA A 43 -1.09 -3.42 -8.09
N ARG A 44 -1.52 -4.65 -8.37
CA ARG A 44 -2.14 -4.95 -9.67
C ARG A 44 -3.48 -4.23 -9.85
N ALA A 45 -4.20 -3.95 -8.77
CA ALA A 45 -5.45 -3.23 -8.82
C ALA A 45 -5.69 -2.43 -7.56
N HIS A 46 -6.34 -1.28 -7.76
CA HIS A 46 -6.79 -0.39 -6.71
C HIS A 46 -8.30 -0.54 -6.58
N THR A 47 -8.73 -0.97 -5.41
CA THR A 47 -10.16 -1.06 -5.08
C THR A 47 -10.68 0.23 -4.47
N THR A 48 -9.76 1.13 -4.08
CA THR A 48 -10.05 2.35 -3.35
C THR A 48 -9.17 3.51 -3.83
N LYS A 49 -9.72 4.72 -3.81
CA LYS A 49 -8.96 5.97 -3.89
C LYS A 49 -8.80 6.56 -2.49
N CYS A 50 -7.62 7.09 -2.20
CA CYS A 50 -7.29 7.61 -0.88
C CYS A 50 -7.01 9.11 -0.96
N TRP A 51 -7.72 9.88 -0.13
CA TRP A 51 -7.49 11.30 0.07
C TRP A 51 -7.07 11.56 1.50
N ALA A 52 -5.82 11.99 1.69
CA ALA A 52 -5.28 12.29 3.00
C ALA A 52 -5.05 13.80 3.14
N LYS A 53 -5.76 14.41 4.09
CA LYS A 53 -5.48 15.78 4.54
C LYS A 53 -4.68 15.72 5.83
N ILE A 54 -3.45 16.21 5.80
CA ILE A 54 -2.54 16.21 6.96
C ILE A 54 -2.36 17.64 7.44
N ASN A 55 -2.67 17.90 8.71
CA ASN A 55 -2.34 19.18 9.34
C ASN A 55 -0.96 19.10 10.01
N SER A 56 -0.27 20.23 10.12
CA SER A 56 1.04 20.37 10.80
C SER A 56 1.06 19.82 12.24
N SER A 57 -0.10 19.78 12.90
CA SER A 57 -0.32 19.32 14.28
C SER A 57 -0.98 17.93 14.32
N THR A 58 -0.21 16.88 13.95
CA THR A 58 -0.44 15.43 14.22
C THR A 58 -1.82 14.81 13.95
N SER A 59 -2.76 15.57 13.40
CA SER A 59 -4.14 15.18 13.15
C SER A 59 -4.46 15.40 11.68
N GLY A 60 -4.99 14.37 11.05
CA GLY A 60 -5.33 14.38 9.65
C GLY A 60 -6.63 13.62 9.41
N ASN A 61 -7.33 14.01 8.35
CA ASN A 61 -8.53 13.31 7.89
C ASN A 61 -8.16 12.47 6.67
N VAL A 62 -8.52 11.19 6.70
CA VAL A 62 -8.39 10.30 5.55
C VAL A 62 -9.78 9.94 5.06
N CYS A 63 -10.04 10.17 3.77
CA CYS A 63 -11.26 9.74 3.09
C CYS A 63 -10.90 8.66 2.08
N ILE A 64 -11.58 7.52 2.15
CA ILE A 64 -11.37 6.39 1.25
C ILE A 64 -12.65 6.19 0.46
N HIS A 65 -12.58 6.29 -0.86
CA HIS A 65 -13.73 6.10 -1.74
C HIS A 65 -13.61 4.78 -2.52
N PRO A 66 -14.67 3.98 -2.63
CA PRO A 66 -14.67 2.79 -3.49
C PRO A 66 -14.43 3.20 -4.93
N HIS A 67 -13.47 2.57 -5.60
CA HIS A 67 -13.20 2.82 -7.00
C HIS A 67 -13.64 1.62 -7.85
N LYS A 68 -14.15 1.90 -9.06
CA LYS A 68 -14.41 0.82 -10.02
C LYS A 68 -13.07 0.21 -10.40
N ILE A 69 -12.91 -1.07 -10.06
CA ILE A 69 -11.68 -1.81 -10.36
C ILE A 69 -11.49 -1.82 -11.88
N SER A 70 -10.37 -1.28 -12.34
CA SER A 70 -9.94 -1.34 -13.73
C SER A 70 -9.39 -2.74 -14.07
N LYS A 71 -8.82 -2.93 -15.27
CA LYS A 71 -8.10 -4.17 -15.58
C LYS A 71 -6.91 -4.31 -14.64
N LEU A 72 -6.63 -5.55 -14.20
CA LEU A 72 -5.42 -5.86 -13.44
C LEU A 72 -4.19 -5.41 -14.23
N ALA A 73 -3.32 -4.61 -13.62
CA ALA A 73 -2.06 -4.23 -14.21
C ALA A 73 -1.22 -5.49 -14.44
N THR A 74 -0.65 -5.56 -15.64
CA THR A 74 0.33 -6.57 -16.05
C THR A 74 1.72 -5.96 -16.18
N VAL A 75 1.87 -4.66 -15.97
CA VAL A 75 3.13 -3.91 -16.04
C VAL A 75 3.25 -3.11 -14.75
N LEU A 76 4.35 -3.27 -14.03
CA LEU A 76 4.60 -2.66 -12.73
C LEU A 76 6.08 -2.23 -12.60
N PRO A 77 6.44 -1.23 -11.80
CA PRO A 77 5.56 -0.34 -11.06
C PRO A 77 4.72 0.53 -12.01
N ARG A 78 3.55 0.99 -11.57
CA ARG A 78 2.81 2.01 -12.33
C ARG A 78 3.67 3.26 -12.46
N PRO A 79 3.62 4.00 -13.57
CA PRO A 79 4.33 5.28 -13.67
C PRO A 79 3.75 6.28 -12.65
N MET A 80 4.56 7.23 -12.21
CA MET A 80 4.18 8.17 -11.16
C MET A 80 3.00 9.05 -11.61
N SER A 81 2.93 9.31 -12.93
CA SER A 81 1.83 10.02 -13.59
C SER A 81 0.44 9.39 -13.37
N GLU A 82 0.35 8.06 -13.30
CA GLU A 82 -0.92 7.36 -13.08
C GLU A 82 -1.34 7.33 -11.61
N LEU A 83 -0.37 7.40 -10.67
CA LEU A 83 -0.66 7.36 -9.24
C LEU A 83 -1.31 8.64 -8.70
N TYR A 84 -1.10 9.79 -9.36
CA TYR A 84 -1.73 11.06 -8.97
C TYR A 84 -3.26 10.99 -8.96
N ASP A 85 -3.85 10.17 -9.81
CA ASP A 85 -5.31 10.00 -9.87
C ASP A 85 -5.85 9.12 -8.72
N GLU A 86 -4.98 8.36 -8.05
CA GLU A 86 -5.34 7.35 -7.04
C GLU A 86 -5.07 7.82 -5.60
N ILE A 87 -4.04 8.64 -5.41
CA ILE A 87 -3.65 9.21 -4.12
C ILE A 87 -3.51 10.73 -4.22
N VAL A 88 -4.31 11.47 -3.45
CA VAL A 88 -4.09 12.92 -3.28
C VAL A 88 -3.75 13.20 -1.82
N ILE A 89 -2.59 13.81 -1.62
CA ILE A 89 -2.12 14.23 -0.30
C ILE A 89 -2.21 15.76 -0.24
N ILE A 90 -3.00 16.26 0.69
CA ILE A 90 -3.15 17.70 0.92
C ILE A 90 -2.47 18.03 2.24
N PHE A 91 -1.34 18.72 2.15
CA PHE A 91 -0.67 19.28 3.33
C PHE A 91 -1.29 20.62 3.67
N VAL A 92 -1.72 20.78 4.92
CA VAL A 92 -2.20 22.05 5.45
C VAL A 92 -1.24 22.50 6.53
N SER A 93 -0.46 23.54 6.22
CA SER A 93 0.44 24.19 7.15
C SER A 93 0.08 25.68 7.28
N GLU A 94 0.29 26.25 8.46
CA GLU A 94 0.02 27.68 8.72
C GLU A 94 0.99 28.60 7.97
N ASP A 95 2.18 28.09 7.64
CA ASP A 95 3.27 28.78 6.94
C ASP A 95 3.27 28.55 5.41
N GLN A 96 2.33 27.75 4.88
CA GLN A 96 2.24 27.33 3.47
C GLN A 96 3.52 26.69 2.88
N GLN A 97 4.51 26.31 3.69
CA GLN A 97 5.75 25.73 3.22
C GLN A 97 5.74 24.20 3.38
N ALA A 98 5.51 23.49 2.28
CA ALA A 98 5.72 22.05 2.22
C ALA A 98 7.23 21.76 2.28
N THR A 99 7.74 21.40 3.46
CA THR A 99 9.17 21.09 3.65
C THR A 99 9.45 19.62 3.37
N ALA A 100 10.62 19.27 2.82
CA ALA A 100 11.03 17.89 2.56
C ALA A 100 10.94 16.97 3.79
N ASP A 101 11.23 17.50 4.98
CA ASP A 101 11.10 16.75 6.25
C ASP A 101 9.64 16.41 6.61
N MET A 102 8.66 17.19 6.14
CA MET A 102 7.24 16.83 6.31
C MET A 102 6.91 15.57 5.50
N PHE A 103 7.40 15.49 4.26
CA PHE A 103 7.21 14.31 3.41
C PHE A 103 7.92 13.08 3.98
N ARG A 104 9.11 13.23 4.57
CA ARG A 104 9.84 12.15 5.26
C ARG A 104 9.08 11.50 6.41
N ARG A 105 8.16 12.23 7.05
CA ARG A 105 7.33 11.72 8.15
C ARG A 105 6.01 11.12 7.67
N THR A 106 5.75 11.11 6.37
CA THR A 106 4.53 10.52 5.80
C THR A 106 4.78 9.14 5.23
N PRO A 107 3.78 8.23 5.27
CA PRO A 107 3.89 6.90 4.67
C PRO A 107 3.85 6.92 3.12
N PHE A 108 4.02 8.09 2.52
CA PHE A 108 3.87 8.32 1.08
C PHE A 108 5.19 8.36 0.30
N LEU A 109 6.31 8.13 0.98
CA LEU A 109 7.59 7.93 0.30
C LEU A 109 7.68 6.52 -0.28
N VAL A 110 8.14 6.47 -1.53
CA VAL A 110 8.34 5.24 -2.30
C VAL A 110 9.84 5.08 -2.52
N ARG A 111 10.40 3.96 -2.04
CA ARG A 111 11.82 3.64 -2.22
C ARG A 111 11.99 2.82 -3.49
N ARG A 112 12.63 3.38 -4.52
CA ARG A 112 12.83 2.74 -5.83
C ARG A 112 13.55 1.40 -5.72
N GLY A 113 14.64 1.33 -4.93
CA GLY A 113 15.41 0.10 -4.79
C GLY A 113 14.62 -0.97 -4.05
N TYR A 114 13.77 -0.57 -3.11
CA TYR A 114 12.92 -1.47 -2.35
C TYR A 114 11.80 -2.06 -3.21
N ILE A 115 11.03 -1.22 -3.94
CA ILE A 115 9.93 -1.71 -4.78
C ILE A 115 10.42 -2.66 -5.89
N LEU A 116 11.61 -2.44 -6.44
CA LEU A 116 12.20 -3.36 -7.42
C LEU A 116 12.45 -4.74 -6.80
N ARG A 117 13.08 -4.79 -5.62
CA ARG A 117 13.32 -6.06 -4.91
C ARG A 117 12.02 -6.80 -4.62
N VAL A 118 11.00 -6.06 -4.18
CA VAL A 118 9.66 -6.61 -3.90
C VAL A 118 9.03 -7.18 -5.16
N LEU A 119 9.03 -6.45 -6.27
CA LEU A 119 8.43 -6.92 -7.54
C LEU A 119 9.13 -8.17 -8.07
N VAL A 120 10.46 -8.21 -8.01
CA VAL A 120 11.24 -9.41 -8.39
C VAL A 120 10.85 -10.60 -7.50
N TRP A 121 10.78 -10.39 -6.18
CA TRP A 121 10.37 -11.42 -5.25
C TRP A 121 8.94 -11.91 -5.51
N LEU A 122 8.00 -10.98 -5.73
CA LEU A 122 6.59 -11.29 -6.01
C LEU A 122 6.44 -12.09 -7.31
N LYS A 123 7.15 -11.70 -8.38
CA LYS A 123 7.12 -12.44 -9.66
C LYS A 123 7.59 -13.88 -9.50
N ALA A 124 8.58 -14.13 -8.63
CA ALA A 124 9.12 -15.45 -8.38
C ALA A 124 8.26 -16.30 -7.41
N ASN A 125 7.59 -15.69 -6.43
CA ASN A 125 6.97 -16.41 -5.30
C ASN A 125 5.44 -16.32 -5.24
N ASN A 126 4.82 -15.41 -5.99
CA ASN A 126 3.38 -15.19 -5.95
C ASN A 126 2.74 -15.46 -7.32
N LEU A 127 1.86 -16.46 -7.38
CA LEU A 127 1.14 -16.84 -8.60
C LEU A 127 0.34 -15.68 -9.21
N LEU A 128 -0.15 -14.75 -8.37
CA LEU A 128 -0.86 -13.56 -8.81
C LEU A 128 0.07 -12.47 -9.34
N TYR A 129 1.38 -12.66 -9.36
CA TYR A 129 2.36 -11.69 -9.85
C TYR A 129 3.30 -12.30 -10.90
N HIS A 130 3.15 -13.58 -11.22
CA HIS A 130 4.04 -14.30 -12.13
C HIS A 130 4.09 -13.68 -13.55
N ASP A 131 2.94 -13.21 -14.05
CA ASP A 131 2.74 -12.65 -15.39
C ASP A 131 3.01 -11.14 -15.49
N ILE A 132 3.49 -10.49 -14.43
CA ILE A 132 3.79 -9.05 -14.48
C ILE A 132 5.10 -8.81 -15.25
N GLU A 133 5.15 -7.77 -16.06
CA GLU A 133 6.39 -7.22 -16.61
C GLU A 133 6.90 -6.09 -15.70
N ILE A 134 8.20 -6.07 -15.45
CA ILE A 134 8.82 -5.03 -14.62
C ILE A 134 9.28 -3.89 -15.55
N ASP A 135 8.58 -2.76 -15.48
CA ASP A 135 8.89 -1.57 -16.27
C ASP A 135 10.01 -0.76 -15.61
N MET A 136 11.19 -0.84 -16.22
CA MET A 136 12.38 -0.14 -15.72
C MET A 136 12.35 1.37 -15.99
N ASP A 137 11.60 1.81 -17.02
CA ASP A 137 11.46 3.23 -17.35
C ASP A 137 10.53 3.91 -16.34
N ALA A 138 9.37 3.29 -16.05
CA ALA A 138 8.48 3.74 -14.98
C ALA A 138 9.16 3.69 -13.60
N LEU A 139 9.98 2.66 -13.35
CA LEU A 139 10.78 2.58 -12.12
C LEU A 139 11.77 3.74 -11.98
N ALA A 140 12.33 4.24 -13.08
CA ALA A 140 13.29 5.33 -13.07
C ALA A 140 12.67 6.68 -12.67
N GLU A 141 11.36 6.84 -12.78
CA GLU A 141 10.62 8.04 -12.32
C GLU A 141 10.65 8.19 -10.79
N TYR A 142 10.80 7.07 -10.06
CA TYR A 142 10.82 7.08 -8.61
C TYR A 142 12.16 7.56 -8.04
N PRO A 143 12.14 8.28 -6.90
CA PRO A 143 13.35 8.79 -6.28
C PRO A 143 14.31 7.66 -5.89
N VAL A 144 15.61 7.92 -6.03
CA VAL A 144 16.65 7.01 -5.55
C VAL A 144 16.60 6.97 -4.03
N ASP A 145 16.75 5.78 -3.46
CA ASP A 145 16.88 5.61 -2.01
C ASP A 145 18.14 6.39 -1.55
N ASP A 146 17.98 7.32 -0.59
CA ASP A 146 19.10 7.94 0.16
C ASP A 146 19.78 6.91 1.09
#